data_AF-A0A7T8JU55-F1
#
_entry.id   AF-A0A7T8JU55-F1
#
_cell.length_a   1.000
_cell.length_b   1.000
_cell.length_c   1.000
_cell.angle_alpha   90.00
_cell.angle_beta   90.00
_cell.angle_gamma   90.00
#
_symmetry.space_group_name_H-M   'P 1'
#
loop_
_entity.id
_entity.type
_entity.pdbx_description
1 polymer ?
#
loop_
_entity_poly.entity_id
_entity_poly.type
_entity_poly.pdbx_seq_one_letter_code
_entity_poly.pdbx_strand_id
1 'polypeptide(L)'
;MVDKDVRRLCPDISFFSQRSLYPLSGIASGKYDRLHHRVQQKSLSSQTLERRGLGISKLSVNRKKAPEDYAPLGTGEEAHWEVVERILFIYAKLNPGQSYVQGMNEIIGPIYYVFASDPNPEWTKYAEADTFFCFTNLMSDIRDFFIKTLDESETGINGMMLKLMNRIKGYDSEIYSVLETQGLRPQYFSFSYK
;
A
#
# COMPACT_ATOMS: atom_id res chain seq x y z
N MET A 1 2.54 -7.65 -4.49
CA MET A 1 1.90 -6.33 -4.69
C MET A 1 2.02 -5.53 -3.40
N VAL A 2 1.44 -6.00 -2.29
CA VAL A 2 1.60 -5.44 -0.92
C VAL A 2 3.07 -5.11 -0.56
N ASP A 3 3.98 -6.09 -0.64
CA ASP A 3 5.42 -5.92 -0.30
C ASP A 3 6.11 -4.75 -1.04
N LYS A 4 5.68 -4.42 -2.27
CA LYS A 4 6.30 -3.32 -3.04
C LYS A 4 5.77 -1.94 -2.63
N ASP A 5 4.52 -1.87 -2.18
CA ASP A 5 3.83 -0.62 -1.88
C ASP A 5 4.01 -0.19 -0.42
N VAL A 6 4.13 -1.17 0.49
CA VAL A 6 4.49 -0.93 1.89
C VAL A 6 5.91 -0.38 2.03
N ARG A 7 6.78 -0.70 1.06
CA ARG A 7 8.11 -0.06 0.90
C ARG A 7 8.06 1.36 0.30
N ARG A 8 6.87 1.97 0.22
CA ARG A 8 6.64 3.32 -0.33
C ARG A 8 5.70 4.16 0.54
N LEU A 9 5.52 3.78 1.80
CA LEU A 9 4.63 4.47 2.73
C LEU A 9 5.11 5.92 2.98
N CYS A 10 4.16 6.86 2.96
CA CYS A 10 4.31 8.23 3.47
C CYS A 10 3.51 8.37 4.78
N PRO A 11 3.88 9.31 5.68
CA PRO A 11 4.96 10.29 5.57
C PRO A 11 6.29 9.77 6.16
N ASP A 12 7.40 10.15 5.54
CA ASP A 12 8.80 9.84 5.88
C ASP A 12 9.23 8.36 5.98
N ILE A 13 10.14 8.02 5.06
CA ILE A 13 10.85 6.73 4.93
C ILE A 13 11.58 6.34 6.23
N SER A 14 11.95 7.31 7.07
CA SER A 14 12.72 7.06 8.28
C SER A 14 11.93 6.34 9.37
N PHE A 15 10.66 6.67 9.59
CA PHE A 15 9.85 6.04 10.63
C PHE A 15 9.59 4.57 10.32
N PHE A 16 9.17 4.27 9.10
CA PHE A 16 8.76 2.91 8.75
C PHE A 16 9.92 1.91 8.71
N SER A 17 11.16 2.39 8.51
CA SER A 17 12.38 1.57 8.60
C SER A 17 12.92 1.44 10.03
N GLN A 18 12.37 2.16 11.02
CA GLN A 18 12.75 2.00 12.43
C GLN A 18 12.13 0.74 13.04
N ARG A 19 12.77 0.28 14.12
CA ARG A 19 12.29 -0.85 14.91
C ARG A 19 11.00 -0.49 15.65
N SER A 20 10.03 -1.39 15.58
CA SER A 20 8.88 -1.38 16.49
C SER A 20 9.33 -1.72 17.91
N LEU A 21 8.79 -1.01 18.90
CA LEU A 21 8.98 -1.31 20.32
C LEU A 21 8.28 -2.60 20.75
N TYR A 22 7.29 -3.05 19.96
CA TYR A 22 6.46 -4.22 20.26
C TYR A 22 6.50 -5.20 19.08
N PRO A 23 7.63 -5.88 18.83
CA PRO A 23 7.74 -6.84 17.75
C PRO A 23 6.93 -8.11 18.08
N LEU A 24 6.36 -8.75 17.05
CA LEU A 24 5.65 -10.01 17.26
C LEU A 24 6.64 -11.13 17.63
N SER A 25 6.58 -11.62 18.87
CA SER A 25 7.57 -12.55 19.45
C SER A 25 7.83 -13.82 18.61
N GLY A 26 6.81 -14.36 17.96
CA GLY A 26 6.94 -15.52 17.06
C GLY A 26 7.70 -15.25 15.76
N ILE A 27 7.64 -14.03 15.22
CA ILE A 27 8.38 -13.63 14.01
C ILE A 27 9.79 -13.18 14.41
N ALA A 28 9.89 -12.39 15.48
CA ALA A 28 11.15 -11.89 16.03
C ALA A 28 12.09 -13.02 16.48
N SER A 29 11.56 -14.09 17.06
CA SER A 29 12.33 -15.29 17.47
C SER A 29 12.72 -16.22 16.32
N GLY A 30 12.27 -15.95 15.08
CA GLY A 30 12.49 -16.84 13.94
C GLY A 30 11.67 -18.13 13.97
N LYS A 31 10.68 -18.24 14.87
CA LYS A 31 9.74 -19.39 14.91
C LYS A 31 8.84 -19.44 13.67
N TYR A 32 8.53 -18.28 13.09
CA TYR A 32 7.78 -18.16 11.84
C TYR A 32 8.57 -17.33 10.83
N ASP A 33 8.54 -17.74 9.56
CA ASP A 33 9.15 -16.97 8.47
C ASP A 33 8.53 -15.58 8.36
N ARG A 34 9.37 -14.55 8.17
CA ARG A 34 8.90 -13.19 7.88
C ARG A 34 8.05 -13.18 6.60
N LEU A 35 7.01 -12.35 6.58
CA LEU A 35 6.01 -12.36 5.51
C LEU A 35 6.63 -12.05 4.14
N HIS A 36 7.49 -11.03 4.07
CA HIS A 36 8.21 -10.66 2.85
C HIS A 36 9.05 -11.81 2.25
N HIS A 37 9.61 -12.73 3.07
CA HIS A 37 10.32 -13.90 2.58
C HIS A 37 9.38 -14.91 1.88
N ARG A 38 8.21 -15.13 2.47
CA ARG A 38 7.18 -16.03 1.91
C ARG A 38 6.55 -15.49 0.63
N VAL A 39 6.38 -14.17 0.55
CA VAL A 39 5.82 -13.50 -0.64
C VAL A 39 6.82 -13.54 -1.82
N GLN A 40 8.12 -13.40 -1.56
CA GLN A 40 9.16 -13.50 -2.60
C GLN A 40 9.32 -14.90 -3.18
N GLN A 41 9.15 -15.96 -2.37
CA GLN A 41 9.25 -17.35 -2.84
C GLN A 41 8.07 -17.78 -3.74
N LYS A 42 6.93 -17.11 -3.67
CA LYS A 42 5.75 -17.40 -4.52
C LYS A 42 5.80 -16.81 -5.93
N SER A 43 6.81 -16.02 -6.26
CA SER A 43 7.09 -15.61 -7.65
C SER A 43 7.76 -16.76 -8.39
N LEU A 44 6.98 -17.73 -8.85
CA LEU A 44 7.45 -18.82 -9.70
C LEU A 44 8.14 -18.24 -10.95
N SER A 45 9.32 -18.80 -11.23
CA SER A 45 10.18 -18.48 -12.36
C SER A 45 9.45 -18.66 -13.69
N SER A 46 9.10 -17.56 -14.37
CA SER A 46 8.78 -17.64 -15.79
C SER A 46 10.08 -17.88 -16.56
N GLN A 47 10.27 -19.12 -17.01
CA GLN A 47 11.36 -19.48 -17.92
C GLN A 47 11.07 -18.86 -19.30
N THR A 48 11.85 -17.86 -19.70
CA THR A 48 11.97 -17.54 -21.12
C THR A 48 13.03 -18.47 -21.69
N LEU A 49 12.58 -19.53 -22.39
CA LEU A 49 13.46 -20.42 -23.14
C LEU A 49 13.92 -19.71 -24.41
N GLU A 50 15.05 -19.01 -24.34
CA GLU A 50 15.80 -18.63 -25.54
C GLU A 50 16.69 -19.81 -25.94
N ARG A 51 16.24 -20.60 -26.92
CA ARG A 51 17.07 -21.62 -27.57
C ARG A 51 18.10 -20.93 -28.46
N ARG A 52 19.37 -20.91 -28.05
CA ARG A 52 20.51 -20.81 -28.97
C ARG A 52 21.49 -21.94 -28.69
N GLY A 53 21.92 -22.58 -29.76
CA GLY A 53 22.62 -23.87 -29.78
C GLY A 53 23.90 -23.92 -28.94
N LEU A 54 24.16 -25.15 -28.47
CA LEU A 54 25.44 -25.77 -28.11
C LEU A 54 26.49 -24.87 -27.42
N GLY A 55 26.53 -24.91 -26.09
CA GLY A 55 27.74 -24.59 -25.31
C GLY A 55 27.49 -23.84 -24.00
N ILE A 56 27.51 -24.56 -22.88
CA ILE A 56 27.81 -24.12 -21.50
C ILE A 56 27.20 -22.76 -21.07
N SER A 57 26.03 -22.84 -20.40
CA SER A 57 25.38 -21.68 -19.78
C SER A 57 26.11 -21.24 -18.50
N LYS A 58 26.77 -20.08 -18.53
CA LYS A 58 27.28 -19.40 -17.33
C LYS A 58 26.13 -18.58 -16.72
N LEU A 59 25.61 -19.03 -15.56
CA LEU A 59 24.59 -18.28 -14.82
C LEU A 59 25.18 -16.97 -14.29
N SER A 60 24.70 -15.84 -14.78
CA SER A 60 24.82 -14.56 -14.08
C SER A 60 23.45 -13.90 -14.00
N VAL A 61 22.84 -14.01 -12.82
CA VAL A 61 21.56 -13.35 -12.51
C VAL A 61 21.91 -11.96 -11.97
N ASN A 62 22.10 -10.98 -12.85
CA ASN A 62 22.24 -9.59 -12.44
C ASN A 62 20.87 -9.01 -12.08
N ARG A 63 20.47 -9.20 -10.82
CA ARG A 63 19.37 -8.43 -10.21
C ARG A 63 19.92 -7.07 -9.80
N LYS A 64 19.54 -6.01 -10.52
CA LYS A 64 19.67 -4.64 -10.00
C LYS A 64 18.73 -4.51 -8.80
N LYS A 65 19.26 -4.66 -7.59
CA LYS A 65 18.58 -4.32 -6.33
C LYS A 65 18.36 -2.81 -6.32
N ALA A 66 17.12 -2.39 -6.06
CA ALA A 66 16.86 -1.03 -5.62
C ALA A 66 17.62 -0.75 -4.30
N PRO A 67 18.03 0.49 -4.01
CA PRO A 67 18.80 0.83 -2.80
C PRO A 67 18.13 0.31 -1.52
N GLU A 68 18.96 -0.15 -0.58
CA GLU A 68 18.62 -1.00 0.57
C GLU A 68 17.91 -0.28 1.75
N ASP A 69 17.01 0.67 1.50
CA ASP A 69 16.35 1.44 2.57
C ASP A 69 15.26 0.66 3.36
N TYR A 70 14.96 -0.56 2.91
CA TYR A 70 13.97 -1.48 3.50
C TYR A 70 14.59 -2.86 3.79
N ALA A 71 15.86 -2.90 4.18
CA ALA A 71 16.46 -4.13 4.69
C ALA A 71 15.73 -4.56 5.98
N PRO A 72 15.35 -5.84 6.11
CA PRO A 72 14.81 -6.35 7.36
C PRO A 72 15.81 -6.14 8.49
N LEU A 73 15.31 -5.78 9.68
CA LEU A 73 16.14 -5.63 10.87
C LEU A 73 16.65 -6.99 11.37
N GLY A 74 17.60 -6.96 12.32
CA GLY A 74 18.24 -8.15 12.88
C GLY A 74 17.26 -9.14 13.52
N THR A 75 17.75 -10.34 13.86
CA THR A 75 16.96 -11.31 14.62
C THR A 75 16.53 -10.72 15.96
N GLY A 76 15.24 -10.77 16.25
CA GLY A 76 14.62 -10.14 17.44
C GLY A 76 13.97 -8.79 17.17
N GLU A 77 14.19 -8.16 16.01
CA GLU A 77 13.65 -6.85 15.67
C GLU A 77 12.66 -6.94 14.50
N GLU A 78 11.66 -6.07 14.52
CA GLU A 78 10.64 -5.96 13.48
C GLU A 78 10.52 -4.49 13.09
N ALA A 79 10.66 -4.18 11.80
CA ALA A 79 10.48 -2.83 11.32
C ALA A 79 8.99 -2.47 11.25
N HIS A 80 8.66 -1.19 11.43
CA HIS A 80 7.28 -0.72 11.33
C HIS A 80 6.63 -1.04 9.96
N TRP A 81 7.39 -1.05 8.87
CA TRP A 81 6.89 -1.48 7.55
C TRP A 81 6.46 -2.95 7.54
N GLU A 82 7.10 -3.84 8.30
CA GLU A 82 6.72 -5.26 8.40
C GLU A 82 5.39 -5.43 9.14
N VAL A 83 5.16 -4.58 10.15
CA VAL A 83 3.87 -4.54 10.88
C VAL A 83 2.75 -4.12 9.93
N VAL A 84 2.95 -3.03 9.18
CA VAL A 84 1.96 -2.55 8.20
C VAL A 84 1.71 -3.58 7.09
N GLU A 85 2.76 -4.26 6.60
CA GLU A 85 2.63 -5.35 5.63
C GLU A 85 1.71 -6.46 6.15
N ARG A 86 1.89 -6.85 7.42
CA ARG A 86 1.06 -7.87 8.07
C ARG A 86 -0.39 -7.44 8.20
N ILE A 87 -0.65 -6.20 8.63
CA ILE A 87 -2.03 -5.68 8.75
C ILE A 87 -2.74 -5.74 7.39
N LEU A 88 -2.12 -5.22 6.34
CA LEU A 88 -2.68 -5.23 4.98
C LEU A 88 -2.88 -6.67 4.46
N PHE A 89 -1.97 -7.58 4.77
CA PHE A 89 -2.10 -8.99 4.40
C PHE A 89 -3.29 -9.66 5.09
N ILE A 90 -3.47 -9.45 6.40
CA ILE A 90 -4.61 -9.98 7.15
C ILE A 90 -5.91 -9.40 6.61
N TYR A 91 -5.97 -8.08 6.40
CA TYR A 91 -7.13 -7.42 5.82
C TYR A 91 -7.53 -8.03 4.47
N ALA A 92 -6.56 -8.21 3.56
CA ALA A 92 -6.82 -8.79 2.24
C ALA A 92 -7.29 -10.25 2.32
N LYS A 93 -6.82 -11.01 3.32
CA LYS A 93 -7.27 -12.40 3.55
C LYS A 93 -8.68 -12.49 4.09
N LEU A 94 -9.08 -11.54 4.94
CA LEU A 94 -10.43 -11.48 5.50
C LEU A 94 -11.46 -10.91 4.50
N ASN A 95 -11.01 -10.13 3.52
CA ASN A 95 -11.87 -9.47 2.52
C ASN A 95 -11.54 -9.93 1.08
N PRO A 96 -11.76 -11.20 0.71
CA PRO A 96 -11.34 -11.73 -0.59
C PRO A 96 -11.96 -11.01 -1.79
N GLY A 97 -13.19 -10.48 -1.65
CA GLY A 97 -13.89 -9.73 -2.70
C GLY A 97 -13.28 -8.35 -3.00
N GLN A 98 -12.56 -7.75 -2.05
CA GLN A 98 -11.80 -6.51 -2.24
C GLN A 98 -10.33 -6.80 -2.53
N SER A 99 -9.75 -7.75 -1.78
CA SER A 99 -8.31 -8.01 -1.71
C SER A 99 -7.49 -6.74 -1.42
N TYR A 100 -6.18 -6.76 -1.60
CA TYR A 100 -5.35 -5.56 -1.52
C TYR A 100 -5.40 -4.78 -2.85
N VAL A 101 -5.57 -3.47 -2.76
CA VAL A 101 -5.53 -2.53 -3.89
C VAL A 101 -4.42 -1.51 -3.66
N GLN A 102 -3.64 -1.22 -4.70
CA GLN A 102 -2.61 -0.18 -4.66
C GLN A 102 -3.24 1.17 -4.25
N GLY A 103 -2.63 1.87 -3.29
CA GLY A 103 -3.17 3.09 -2.67
C GLY A 103 -3.66 2.86 -1.24
N MET A 104 -4.06 1.63 -0.87
CA MET A 104 -4.41 1.30 0.51
C MET A 104 -3.25 1.51 1.49
N ASN A 105 -2.02 1.32 1.02
CA ASN A 105 -0.80 1.62 1.75
C ASN A 105 -0.73 3.11 2.14
N GLU A 106 -1.14 4.03 1.26
CA GLU A 106 -1.11 5.47 1.56
C GLU A 106 -2.15 5.88 2.62
N ILE A 107 -3.21 5.08 2.79
CA ILE A 107 -4.23 5.28 3.83
C ILE A 107 -3.78 4.73 5.18
N ILE A 108 -3.24 3.51 5.22
CA ILE A 108 -2.85 2.87 6.48
C ILE A 108 -1.61 3.52 7.12
N GLY A 109 -0.70 4.09 6.32
CA GLY A 109 0.53 4.72 6.80
C GLY A 109 0.28 5.77 7.89
N PRO A 110 -0.51 6.83 7.62
CA PRO A 110 -0.85 7.84 8.61
C PRO A 110 -1.57 7.29 9.84
N ILE A 111 -2.50 6.35 9.66
CA ILE A 111 -3.24 5.72 10.77
C ILE A 111 -2.27 5.02 11.73
N TYR A 112 -1.40 4.17 11.18
CA TYR A 112 -0.42 3.44 11.96
C TYR A 112 0.59 4.38 12.63
N TYR A 113 1.08 5.39 11.89
CA TYR A 113 2.01 6.37 12.42
C TYR A 113 1.45 7.06 13.67
N VAL A 114 0.18 7.49 13.63
CA VAL A 114 -0.47 8.13 14.77
C VAL A 114 -0.50 7.21 15.99
N PHE A 115 -0.93 5.95 15.84
CA PHE A 115 -1.01 5.02 16.96
C PHE A 115 0.36 4.57 17.49
N ALA A 116 1.33 4.37 16.59
CA ALA A 116 2.66 3.87 16.95
C ALA A 116 3.60 4.97 17.49
N SER A 117 3.29 6.25 17.23
CA SER A 117 4.06 7.40 17.74
C SER A 117 3.44 8.04 18.99
N ASP A 118 2.43 7.40 19.59
CA ASP A 118 1.78 7.92 20.78
C ASP A 118 2.76 8.01 21.96
N PRO A 119 2.77 9.11 22.74
CA PRO A 119 3.68 9.23 23.88
C PRO A 119 3.36 8.25 25.02
N ASN A 120 2.16 7.67 25.05
CA ASN A 120 1.75 6.71 26.06
C ASN A 120 2.15 5.28 25.67
N PRO A 121 3.06 4.63 26.42
CA PRO A 121 3.49 3.26 26.13
C PRO A 121 2.36 2.23 26.23
N GLU A 122 1.32 2.49 27.03
CA GLU A 122 0.16 1.60 27.10
C GLU A 122 -0.68 1.63 25.83
N TRP A 123 -0.68 2.74 25.08
CA TRP A 123 -1.43 2.86 23.83
C TRP A 123 -0.62 2.35 22.64
N THR A 124 0.66 2.70 22.56
CA THR A 124 1.55 2.21 21.49
C THR A 124 1.65 0.68 21.43
N LYS A 125 1.51 -0.01 22.57
CA LYS A 125 1.43 -1.48 22.63
C LYS A 125 0.31 -2.07 21.77
N TYR A 126 -0.82 -1.37 21.64
CA TYR A 126 -1.98 -1.82 20.87
C TYR A 126 -2.03 -1.25 19.46
N ALA A 127 -1.02 -0.47 19.04
CA ALA A 127 -1.01 0.25 17.77
C ALA A 127 -1.32 -0.63 16.55
N GLU A 128 -0.80 -1.86 16.49
CA GLU A 128 -1.10 -2.80 15.38
C GLU A 128 -2.60 -3.16 15.32
N ALA A 129 -3.19 -3.50 16.47
CA ALA A 129 -4.59 -3.91 16.56
C ALA A 129 -5.53 -2.73 16.29
N ASP A 130 -5.25 -1.58 16.91
CA ASP A 130 -6.04 -0.35 16.74
C ASP A 130 -5.98 0.12 15.28
N THR A 131 -4.80 0.04 14.65
CA THR A 131 -4.65 0.32 13.21
C THR A 131 -5.51 -0.63 12.39
N PHE A 132 -5.50 -1.94 12.68
CA PHE A 132 -6.30 -2.90 11.91
C PHE A 132 -7.80 -2.58 11.98
N PHE A 133 -8.34 -2.31 13.16
CA PHE A 133 -9.77 -2.01 13.31
C PHE A 133 -10.14 -0.64 12.74
N CYS A 134 -9.34 0.40 13.01
CA CYS A 134 -9.55 1.73 12.45
C CYS A 134 -9.52 1.70 10.91
N PHE A 135 -8.51 1.05 10.35
CA PHE A 135 -8.37 0.87 8.91
C PHE A 135 -9.55 0.07 8.32
N THR A 136 -9.98 -1.01 8.97
CA THR A 136 -11.11 -1.82 8.50
C THR A 136 -12.42 -1.01 8.48
N ASN A 137 -12.67 -0.22 9.52
CA ASN A 137 -13.84 0.65 9.59
C ASN A 137 -13.79 1.70 8.48
N LEU A 138 -12.67 2.41 8.34
CA LEU A 138 -12.50 3.41 7.29
C LEU A 138 -12.68 2.79 5.89
N MET A 139 -12.06 1.64 5.63
CA MET A 139 -12.18 0.93 4.35
C MET A 139 -13.59 0.41 4.07
N SER A 140 -14.45 0.31 5.08
CA SER A 140 -15.86 -0.01 4.89
C SER A 140 -16.62 1.17 4.29
N ASP A 141 -16.26 2.39 4.70
CA ASP A 141 -16.89 3.64 4.24
C ASP A 141 -16.37 4.10 2.87
N ILE A 142 -15.08 3.87 2.59
CA ILE A 142 -14.41 4.35 1.35
C ILE A 142 -14.21 3.25 0.31
N ARG A 143 -14.83 2.08 0.49
CA ARG A 143 -14.64 0.88 -0.34
C ARG A 143 -14.87 1.16 -1.83
N ASP A 144 -15.86 1.99 -2.13
CA ASP A 144 -16.30 2.28 -3.49
C ASP A 144 -15.22 2.97 -4.34
N PHE A 145 -14.22 3.59 -3.70
CA PHE A 145 -13.05 4.14 -4.41
C PHE A 145 -12.03 3.09 -4.83
N PHE A 146 -12.07 1.88 -4.26
CA PHE A 146 -11.06 0.84 -4.49
C PHE A 146 -11.60 -0.34 -5.30
N ILE A 147 -12.91 -0.41 -5.54
CA ILE A 147 -13.52 -1.46 -6.35
C ILE A 147 -13.85 -0.87 -7.72
N LYS A 148 -13.15 -1.35 -8.76
CA LYS A 148 -13.40 -0.92 -10.15
C LYS A 148 -14.87 -1.06 -10.59
N THR A 149 -15.57 -2.08 -10.10
CA THR A 149 -17.00 -2.28 -10.42
C THR A 149 -17.92 -1.25 -9.76
N LEU A 150 -17.41 -0.44 -8.84
CA LEU A 150 -18.12 0.64 -8.16
C LEU A 150 -17.68 2.02 -8.63
N ASP A 151 -16.73 2.13 -9.58
CA ASP A 151 -16.25 3.42 -10.11
C ASP A 151 -17.40 4.27 -10.70
N GLU A 152 -18.41 3.63 -11.29
CA GLU A 152 -19.60 4.26 -11.88
C GLU A 152 -20.72 4.53 -10.87
N SER A 153 -20.56 4.10 -9.62
CA SER A 153 -21.55 4.38 -8.57
C SER A 153 -21.53 5.87 -8.19
N GLU A 154 -22.62 6.34 -7.57
CA GLU A 154 -22.77 7.74 -7.14
C GLU A 154 -21.74 8.15 -6.06
N THR A 155 -21.23 7.16 -5.33
CA THR A 155 -20.18 7.24 -4.31
C THR A 155 -18.80 6.83 -4.85
N GLY A 156 -18.74 6.29 -6.07
CA GLY A 156 -17.50 5.91 -6.74
C GLY A 156 -16.69 7.08 -7.28
N ILE A 157 -15.55 6.76 -7.87
CA ILE A 157 -14.60 7.77 -8.37
C ILE A 157 -15.25 8.69 -9.41
N ASN A 158 -16.02 8.17 -10.36
CA ASN A 158 -16.65 9.00 -11.39
C ASN A 158 -17.77 9.88 -10.80
N GLY A 159 -18.54 9.36 -9.83
CA GLY A 159 -19.55 10.14 -9.11
C GLY A 159 -18.95 11.32 -8.35
N MET A 160 -17.80 11.12 -7.69
CA MET A 160 -17.07 12.18 -7.01
C MET A 160 -16.47 13.21 -7.98
N MET A 161 -15.94 12.77 -9.12
CA MET A 161 -15.47 13.68 -10.17
C MET A 161 -16.59 14.56 -10.72
N LEU A 162 -17.79 14.01 -10.91
CA LEU A 162 -18.94 14.78 -11.35
C LEU A 162 -19.37 15.81 -10.29
N LYS A 163 -19.40 15.40 -9.01
CA LYS A 163 -19.66 16.32 -7.89
C LYS A 163 -18.63 17.45 -7.82
N LEU A 164 -17.36 17.16 -8.08
CA LEU A 164 -16.29 18.15 -8.16
C LEU A 164 -16.56 19.17 -9.29
N MET A 165 -16.82 18.69 -10.51
CA MET A 165 -17.09 19.58 -11.66
C MET A 165 -18.35 20.44 -11.44
N ASN A 166 -19.40 19.87 -10.83
CA ASN A 166 -20.60 20.61 -10.48
C ASN A 166 -20.34 21.69 -9.43
N ARG A 167 -19.47 21.43 -8.45
CA ARG A 167 -19.04 22.45 -7.49
C ARG A 167 -18.24 23.55 -8.17
N ILE A 168 -17.27 23.22 -9.02
CA ILE A 168 -16.49 24.22 -9.77
C ILE A 168 -17.44 25.11 -10.58
N LYS A 169 -18.39 24.53 -11.31
CA LYS A 169 -19.39 25.27 -12.07
C LYS A 169 -20.21 26.23 -11.22
N GLY A 170 -20.55 25.85 -9.99
CA GLY A 170 -21.33 26.67 -9.08
C GLY A 170 -20.57 27.83 -8.43
N TYR A 171 -19.26 27.68 -8.21
CA TYR A 171 -18.42 28.72 -7.59
C TYR A 171 -17.69 29.59 -8.61
N ASP A 172 -17.25 29.01 -9.72
CA ASP A 172 -16.47 29.67 -10.77
C ASP A 172 -16.81 29.09 -12.16
N SER A 173 -17.79 29.70 -12.80
CA SER A 173 -18.23 29.30 -14.14
C SER A 173 -17.22 29.59 -15.24
N GLU A 174 -16.32 30.56 -15.02
CA GLU A 174 -15.29 30.92 -15.99
C GLU A 174 -14.21 29.83 -16.05
N ILE A 175 -13.73 29.38 -14.89
CA ILE A 175 -12.82 28.23 -14.80
C ILE A 175 -13.46 26.97 -15.39
N TYR A 176 -14.73 26.70 -15.06
CA TYR A 176 -15.45 25.55 -15.63
C TYR A 176 -15.48 25.61 -17.18
N SER A 177 -15.80 26.78 -17.75
CA SER A 177 -15.86 26.96 -19.20
C SER A 177 -14.49 26.76 -19.86
N VAL A 178 -13.41 27.23 -19.25
CA VAL A 178 -12.05 27.04 -19.76
C VAL A 178 -11.66 25.55 -19.73
N LEU A 179 -11.95 24.86 -18.62
CA LEU A 179 -11.70 23.42 -18.50
C LEU A 179 -12.45 22.62 -19.57
N GLU A 180 -13.73 22.96 -19.81
CA GLU A 180 -14.57 22.31 -20.82
C GLU A 180 -14.08 22.61 -22.26
N THR A 181 -13.72 23.87 -22.54
CA THR A 181 -13.18 24.29 -23.85
C THR A 181 -11.86 23.60 -24.18
N GLN A 182 -11.00 23.39 -23.18
CA GLN A 182 -9.73 22.68 -23.33
C GLN A 182 -9.90 21.15 -23.34
N GLY A 183 -11.11 20.63 -23.15
CA GLY A 183 -11.37 19.19 -23.05
C GLY A 183 -10.71 18.53 -21.83
N LEU A 184 -10.42 19.30 -20.80
CA LEU A 184 -9.77 18.82 -19.58
C LEU A 184 -10.78 18.09 -18.72
N ARG A 185 -10.79 16.76 -18.86
CA ARG A 185 -11.61 15.88 -18.03
C ARG A 185 -11.06 15.85 -16.59
N PRO A 186 -11.94 15.84 -15.57
CA PRO A 186 -11.53 15.78 -14.15
C PRO A 186 -10.57 14.62 -13.85
N GLN A 187 -10.74 13.49 -14.54
CA GLN A 187 -9.88 12.31 -14.50
C GLN A 187 -8.38 12.62 -14.62
N TYR A 188 -8.00 13.70 -15.31
CA TYR A 188 -6.61 14.04 -15.57
C TYR A 188 -5.93 14.83 -14.45
N PHE A 189 -6.69 15.48 -13.57
CA PHE A 189 -6.14 16.36 -12.53
C PHE A 189 -6.65 16.05 -11.13
N SER A 190 -7.85 15.48 -11.00
CA SER A 190 -8.44 15.12 -9.70
C SER A 190 -8.02 13.74 -9.23
N PHE A 191 -7.51 12.89 -10.14
CA PHE A 191 -6.98 11.58 -9.81
C PHE A 191 -5.46 11.62 -9.94
N SER A 192 -4.76 11.30 -8.87
CA SER A 192 -3.31 11.15 -8.91
C SER A 192 -2.97 9.83 -9.60
N TYR A 193 -2.91 9.83 -10.94
CA TYR A 193 -2.19 8.79 -11.66
C TYR A 193 -0.70 8.91 -11.29
N LYS A 194 -0.16 7.89 -10.60
CA LYS A 194 1.27 7.59 -10.65
C LYS A 194 1.56 6.78 -11.90
#